data_AF-A0A3C0VCA9-F1
#
_entry.id   AF-A0A3C0VCA9-F1
#
_cell.length_a   1.000
_cell.length_b   1.000
_cell.length_c   1.000
_cell.angle_alpha   90.00
_cell.angle_beta   90.00
_cell.angle_gamma   90.00
#
_symmetry.space_group_name_H-M   'P 1'
#
loop_
_entity.id
_entity.type
_entity.pdbx_description
1 polymer ?
#
loop_
_entity_poly.entity_id
_entity_poly.type
_entity_poly.pdbx_seq_one_letter_code
_entity_poly.pdbx_strand_id
1 'polypeptide(L)'
;ALYVTAQGRRETVANARKLLVVAMARARNTGMQLNDKEDTLLAKGKAPVLIEPVRATIELRGAGGATVTALDHDGRPTDRVVPLANGVFTIDGARDRTPYYVVERR
;
A
#
# COMPACT_ATOMS: atom_id res chain seq x y z
N ALA A 1 -3.35 -7.81 -1.28
CA ALA A 1 -4.19 -6.99 -2.16
C ALA A 1 -3.53 -5.64 -2.42
N LEU A 2 -3.82 -5.05 -3.58
CA LEU A 2 -3.42 -3.70 -3.95
C LEU A 2 -4.70 -2.90 -4.21
N TYR A 3 -4.88 -1.78 -3.51
CA TYR A 3 -6.00 -0.87 -3.70
C TYR A 3 -5.48 0.49 -4.16
N VAL A 4 -6.17 1.10 -5.13
CA VAL A 4 -5.86 2.43 -5.64
C VAL A 4 -7.10 3.30 -5.49
N THR A 5 -6.97 4.41 -4.79
CA THR A 5 -8.10 5.30 -4.46
C THR A 5 -7.78 6.73 -4.87
N ALA A 6 -8.69 7.36 -5.61
CA ALA A 6 -8.67 8.80 -5.83
C ALA A 6 -9.05 9.53 -4.54
N GLN A 7 -8.25 10.51 -4.11
CA GLN A 7 -8.54 11.22 -2.85
C GLN A 7 -9.62 12.30 -2.99
N GLY A 8 -9.79 12.88 -4.17
CA GLY A 8 -10.85 13.87 -4.40
C GLY A 8 -12.24 13.23 -4.43
N ARG A 9 -13.19 13.83 -3.70
CA ARG A 9 -14.58 13.32 -3.56
C ARG A 9 -15.30 13.05 -4.89
N ARG A 10 -14.95 13.79 -5.94
CA ARG A 10 -15.55 13.68 -7.29
C ARG A 10 -14.55 13.23 -8.35
N GLU A 11 -13.35 12.84 -7.92
CA GLU A 11 -12.30 12.40 -8.82
C GLU A 11 -12.37 10.88 -9.02
N THR A 12 -11.78 10.43 -10.11
CA THR A 12 -11.58 9.03 -10.45
C THR A 12 -10.08 8.75 -10.48
N VAL A 13 -9.69 7.47 -10.47
CA VAL A 13 -8.28 7.10 -10.62
C VAL A 13 -7.66 7.68 -11.90
N ALA A 14 -8.47 7.90 -12.94
CA ALA A 14 -8.00 8.45 -14.21
C ALA A 14 -7.64 9.95 -14.14
N ASN A 15 -8.36 10.76 -13.36
CA ASN A 15 -8.20 12.22 -13.36
C ASN A 15 -7.71 12.82 -12.03
N ALA A 16 -7.63 12.03 -10.96
CA ALA A 16 -7.19 12.52 -9.67
C ALA A 16 -5.74 13.00 -9.71
N ARG A 17 -5.48 14.16 -9.09
CA ARG A 17 -4.11 14.65 -8.85
C ARG A 17 -3.39 13.84 -7.77
N LYS A 18 -4.15 13.28 -6.83
CA LYS A 18 -3.61 12.53 -5.69
C LYS A 18 -4.28 11.16 -5.57
N LEU A 19 -3.47 10.11 -5.65
CA LEU A 19 -3.90 8.74 -5.45
C LEU A 19 -3.28 8.17 -4.18
N LEU A 20 -4.08 7.46 -3.40
CA LEU A 20 -3.61 6.59 -2.33
C LEU A 20 -3.48 5.17 -2.87
N VAL A 21 -2.30 4.59 -2.70
CA VAL A 21 -2.02 3.18 -2.95
C VAL A 21 -1.90 2.47 -1.61
N VAL A 22 -2.70 1.43 -1.40
CA VAL A 22 -2.63 0.57 -0.21
C VAL A 22 -2.23 -0.84 -0.64
N ALA A 23 -1.13 -1.33 -0.10
CA ALA A 23 -0.53 -2.60 -0.46
C ALA A 23 -0.34 -3.49 0.78
N MET A 24 -1.34 -4.33 1.05
CA MET A 24 -1.36 -5.24 2.20
C MET A 24 -2.00 -6.57 1.82
N ALA A 25 -1.39 -7.69 2.23
CA ALA A 25 -1.95 -9.02 2.05
C ALA A 25 -2.76 -9.40 3.29
N ARG A 26 -2.36 -10.45 4.01
CA ARG A 26 -3.05 -10.88 5.24
C ARG A 26 -2.72 -9.96 6.41
N ALA A 27 -3.70 -9.76 7.30
CA ALA A 27 -3.49 -9.10 8.58
C ALA A 27 -3.94 -10.07 9.68
N ARG A 28 -3.01 -10.50 10.54
CA ARG A 28 -3.27 -11.49 11.59
C ARG A 28 -2.59 -11.12 12.89
N ASN A 29 -3.21 -11.43 14.03
CA ASN A 29 -2.52 -11.29 15.31
C ASN A 29 -1.24 -12.14 15.33
N THR A 30 -0.26 -11.70 16.11
CA THR A 30 0.97 -12.46 16.33
C THR A 30 0.63 -13.82 16.93
N GLY A 31 1.01 -14.90 16.23
CA GLY A 31 0.70 -16.27 16.64
C GLY A 31 -0.76 -16.72 16.41
N MET A 32 -1.54 -15.99 15.60
CA MET A 32 -2.88 -16.44 15.21
C MET A 32 -2.83 -17.72 14.37
N GLN A 33 -3.72 -18.66 14.64
CA GLN A 33 -3.86 -19.90 13.89
C GLN A 33 -5.29 -20.04 13.37
N LEU A 34 -5.41 -20.28 12.07
CA LEU A 34 -6.64 -20.68 11.39
C LEU A 34 -6.49 -22.15 10.96
N ASN A 35 -7.60 -22.80 10.65
CA ASN A 35 -7.56 -24.09 9.94
C ASN A 35 -7.05 -23.90 8.50
N ASP A 36 -6.80 -25.01 7.79
CA ASP A 36 -6.25 -24.99 6.42
C ASP A 36 -7.11 -24.24 5.40
N LYS A 37 -8.44 -24.22 5.61
CA LYS A 37 -9.40 -23.48 4.78
C LYS A 37 -9.44 -21.98 5.09
N GLU A 38 -8.74 -21.54 6.14
CA GLU A 38 -8.71 -20.16 6.64
C GLU A 38 -10.10 -19.59 7.02
N ASP A 39 -11.08 -20.45 7.31
CA ASP A 39 -12.47 -20.07 7.63
C ASP A 39 -12.83 -20.24 9.11
N THR A 40 -11.97 -20.90 9.90
CA THR A 40 -12.20 -21.18 11.32
C THR A 40 -11.01 -20.76 12.17
N LEU A 41 -11.26 -20.01 13.25
CA LEU A 41 -10.24 -19.58 14.20
C LEU A 41 -9.92 -20.68 15.21
N LEU A 42 -8.68 -21.19 15.17
CA LEU A 42 -8.18 -22.20 16.11
C LEU A 42 -7.51 -21.55 17.32
N ALA A 43 -6.73 -20.49 17.09
CA ALA A 43 -6.11 -19.70 18.15
C ALA A 43 -6.08 -18.22 17.78
N LYS A 44 -6.54 -17.36 18.69
CA LYS A 44 -6.62 -15.91 18.47
C LYS A 44 -5.25 -15.22 18.33
N GLY A 45 -4.19 -15.80 18.90
CA GLY A 45 -2.89 -15.14 19.05
C GLY A 45 -2.95 -13.95 20.01
N LYS A 46 -2.00 -13.03 19.88
CA LYS A 46 -1.88 -11.82 20.71
C LYS A 46 -1.55 -10.59 19.86
N ALA A 47 -1.75 -9.40 20.42
CA ALA A 47 -1.24 -8.17 19.83
C ALA A 47 0.31 -8.23 19.68
N PRO A 48 0.89 -7.55 18.67
CA PRO A 48 0.23 -6.75 17.63
C PRO A 48 -0.31 -7.59 16.47
N VAL A 49 -1.11 -6.96 15.60
CA VAL A 49 -1.43 -7.48 14.28
C VAL A 49 -0.19 -7.36 13.38
N LEU A 50 0.18 -8.47 12.74
CA LEU A 50 1.19 -8.54 11.69
C LEU A 50 0.51 -8.43 10.34
N ILE A 51 0.97 -7.46 9.55
CA ILE A 51 0.55 -7.27 8.17
C ILE A 51 1.58 -7.94 7.27
N GLU A 52 1.13 -8.86 6.44
CA GLU A 52 1.95 -9.48 5.41
C GLU A 52 2.25 -8.45 4.30
N PRO A 53 3.54 -8.15 4.06
CA PRO A 53 3.94 -7.13 3.10
C PRO A 53 3.66 -7.58 1.66
N VAL A 54 3.31 -6.62 0.82
CA VAL A 54 3.16 -6.82 -0.62
C VAL A 54 4.39 -6.24 -1.34
N ARG A 55 4.92 -6.98 -2.31
CA ARG A 55 5.88 -6.49 -3.30
C ARG A 55 5.19 -6.41 -4.65
N ALA A 56 5.27 -5.26 -5.33
CA ALA A 56 4.64 -5.05 -6.63
C ALA A 56 5.39 -4.00 -7.46
N THR A 57 5.26 -4.12 -8.78
CA THR A 57 5.67 -3.11 -9.75
C THR A 57 4.41 -2.43 -10.28
N ILE A 58 4.40 -1.10 -10.29
CA ILE A 58 3.24 -0.29 -10.67
C ILE A 58 3.66 0.65 -11.80
N GLU A 59 2.90 0.62 -12.90
CA GLU A 59 3.05 1.52 -14.04
C GLU A 59 1.95 2.60 -14.01
N LEU A 60 2.36 3.87 -14.06
CA LEU A 60 1.51 5.05 -14.16
C LEU A 60 1.55 5.58 -15.60
N ARG A 61 0.53 5.22 -16.39
CA ARG A 61 0.38 5.73 -17.75
C ARG A 61 0.05 7.23 -17.74
N GLY A 62 0.74 8.00 -18.59
CA GLY A 62 0.50 9.43 -18.75
C GLY A 62 0.99 10.32 -17.59
N ALA A 63 1.74 9.78 -16.63
CA ALA A 63 2.19 10.50 -15.44
C ALA A 63 3.71 10.76 -15.44
N GLY A 64 4.22 11.38 -16.51
CA GLY A 64 5.66 11.64 -16.74
C GLY A 64 6.35 12.60 -15.76
N GLY A 65 5.73 12.93 -14.62
CA GLY A 65 6.28 13.83 -13.61
C GLY A 65 5.67 13.66 -12.22
N ALA A 66 5.09 12.49 -11.92
CA ALA A 66 4.53 12.23 -10.61
C ALA A 66 5.61 12.05 -9.52
N THR A 67 5.25 12.32 -8.28
CA THR A 67 6.05 11.96 -7.10
C THR A 67 5.34 10.83 -6.37
N VAL A 68 6.12 9.85 -5.92
CA VAL A 68 5.61 8.75 -5.09
C VAL A 68 6.28 8.82 -3.72
N THR A 69 5.49 8.88 -2.67
CA THR A 69 6.00 8.99 -1.29
C THR A 69 5.45 7.84 -0.44
N ALA A 70 6.33 7.14 0.27
CA ALA A 70 5.93 6.16 1.26
C ALA A 70 5.43 6.89 2.52
N LEU A 71 4.23 6.53 2.98
CA LEU A 71 3.62 7.13 4.18
C LEU A 71 4.01 6.33 5.43
N ASP A 72 3.81 6.89 6.61
CA ASP A 72 3.89 6.12 7.86
C ASP A 72 2.65 5.23 8.07
N HIS A 73 2.60 4.51 9.20
CA HIS A 73 1.47 3.63 9.53
C HIS A 73 0.16 4.38 9.82
N ASP A 74 0.23 5.69 10.08
CA ASP A 74 -0.95 6.56 10.25
C ASP A 74 -1.39 7.20 8.92
N GLY A 75 -0.69 6.92 7.82
CA GLY A 75 -0.95 7.52 6.51
C GLY A 75 -0.44 8.97 6.39
N ARG A 76 0.50 9.39 7.23
CA ARG A 76 1.13 10.71 7.13
C ARG A 76 2.31 10.70 6.15
N PRO A 77 2.55 11.79 5.40
CA PRO A 77 3.73 11.93 4.57
C PRO A 77 5.03 11.74 5.36
N THR A 78 6.02 11.14 4.72
CA THR A 78 7.40 11.03 5.23
C THR A 78 8.37 11.59 4.19
N ASP A 79 9.64 11.73 4.54
CA ASP A 79 10.68 12.17 3.60
C ASP A 79 11.13 11.06 2.62
N ARG A 80 10.48 9.88 2.67
CA ARG A 80 10.86 8.71 1.88
C ARG A 80 10.14 8.71 0.54
N VAL A 81 10.84 9.19 -0.49
CA VAL A 81 10.38 9.15 -1.88
C VAL A 81 10.72 7.79 -2.51
N VAL A 82 9.75 7.19 -3.18
CA VAL A 82 9.96 5.96 -3.96
C VAL A 82 10.42 6.35 -5.37
N PRO A 83 11.56 5.81 -5.86
CA PRO A 83 12.04 6.11 -7.19
C PRO A 83 11.00 5.77 -8.27
N LEU A 84 10.75 6.75 -9.15
CA LEU A 84 9.88 6.63 -10.32
C LEU A 84 10.74 6.83 -11.56
N ALA A 85 10.79 5.83 -12.43
CA ALA A 85 11.51 5.88 -13.70
C ALA A 85 10.56 5.52 -14.84
N ASN A 86 10.43 6.41 -15.83
CA ASN A 86 9.55 6.21 -16.99
C ASN A 86 8.11 5.84 -16.61
N GLY A 87 7.58 6.45 -15.54
CA GLY A 87 6.23 6.16 -15.02
C GLY A 87 6.12 4.85 -14.25
N VAL A 88 7.21 4.11 -14.03
CA VAL A 88 7.22 2.83 -13.30
C VAL A 88 7.91 3.00 -11.96
N PHE A 89 7.31 2.45 -10.91
CA PHE A 89 7.91 2.35 -9.58
C PHE A 89 7.64 0.99 -8.94
N THR A 90 8.46 0.62 -7.97
CA THR A 90 8.33 -0.63 -7.22
C THR A 90 8.08 -0.35 -5.75
N ILE A 91 7.11 -1.05 -5.18
CA ILE A 91 6.87 -1.07 -3.74
C ILE A 91 7.35 -2.39 -3.15
N ASP A 92 7.88 -2.31 -1.95
CA ASP A 92 8.26 -3.48 -1.17
C ASP A 92 7.88 -3.22 0.29
N GLY A 93 6.70 -3.67 0.71
CA GLY A 93 6.21 -3.42 2.08
C GLY A 93 7.11 -3.97 3.19
N ALA A 94 7.99 -4.94 2.89
CA ALA A 94 8.93 -5.48 3.89
C ALA A 94 10.11 -4.53 4.09
N ARG A 95 10.64 -3.95 2.98
CA ARG A 95 11.66 -2.89 3.00
C ARG A 95 11.09 -1.57 3.52
N ASP A 96 9.94 -1.18 2.99
CA ASP A 96 9.34 0.14 3.15
C ASP A 96 8.61 0.27 4.49
N ARG A 97 8.35 -0.85 5.20
CA ARG A 97 7.73 -0.84 6.54
C ARG A 97 6.44 0.00 6.60
N THR A 98 5.65 -0.04 5.52
CA THR A 98 4.36 0.62 5.42
C THR A 98 3.52 -0.05 4.32
N PRO A 99 2.19 -0.15 4.49
CA PRO A 99 1.30 -0.52 3.41
C PRO A 99 0.86 0.70 2.57
N TYR A 100 1.23 1.93 2.95
CA TYR A 100 0.66 3.16 2.39
C TYR A 100 1.66 3.94 1.53
N TYR A 101 1.23 4.31 0.33
CA TYR A 101 2.00 5.15 -0.59
C TYR A 101 1.06 6.19 -1.20
N VAL A 102 1.54 7.41 -1.38
CA VAL A 102 0.79 8.44 -2.09
C VAL A 102 1.47 8.76 -3.40
N VAL A 103 0.67 8.87 -4.45
CA VAL A 103 1.11 9.29 -5.78
C VAL A 103 0.52 10.66 -6.05
N GLU A 104 1.38 11.65 -6.28
CA GLU A 104 1.00 13.02 -6.60
C GLU A 104 1.40 13.32 -8.04
N ARG A 105 0.41 13.52 -8.91
CA ARG A 105 0.56 13.86 -10.32
C ARG A 105 0.65 15.38 -10.49
N ARG A 106 1.42 15.84 -11.48
CA ARG A 106 1.46 17.25 -11.90
C ARG A 106 0.17 17.67 -12.59
#